data_AF-A0AAW0LFW0-F1
#
_entry.id   AF-A0AAW0LFW0-F1
#
_cell.length_a   1.000
_cell.length_b   1.000
_cell.length_c   1.000
_cell.angle_alpha   90.00
_cell.angle_beta   90.00
_cell.angle_gamma   90.00
#
_symmetry.space_group_name_H-M   'P 1'
#
loop_
_entity.id
_entity.type
_entity.pdbx_description
1 polymer ?
#
loop_
_entity_poly.entity_id
_entity_poly.type
_entity_poly.pdbx_seq_one_letter_code
_entity_poly.pdbx_strand_id
1 'polypeptide(L)'
;MKNKNPRKNRMKKNTTELRRRCLRHSWVREIWVHGGVVEVAKEKINEAIANHFDINTLSGSLNPICVADLGCSTRPNTFFSVKNIIEAIELKYISKGENTETPKFMEFFNDQFSNDFNTLFISLPLNRQYFAAGVPGSFYGRLFPKASLHFIHSSYALQ
;
A
#
# COMPACT_ATOMS: atom_id res chain seq x y z
N MET A 1 -40.18 17.80 19.62
CA MET A 1 -39.78 18.02 18.21
C MET A 1 -38.43 18.75 18.18
N LYS A 2 -37.34 18.09 17.73
CA LYS A 2 -35.99 18.70 17.68
C LYS A 2 -35.83 19.50 16.39
N ASN A 3 -35.79 20.82 16.52
CA ASN A 3 -35.65 21.76 15.42
C ASN A 3 -34.22 21.68 14.82
N LYS A 4 -34.08 21.08 13.64
CA LYS A 4 -32.79 20.96 12.92
C LYS A 4 -32.58 22.22 12.08
N ASN A 5 -31.73 23.13 12.57
CA ASN A 5 -31.39 24.38 11.90
C ASN A 5 -30.70 24.12 10.53
N PRO A 6 -31.33 24.43 9.38
CA PRO A 6 -30.86 24.05 8.04
C PRO A 6 -29.50 24.68 7.66
N ARG A 7 -29.19 25.85 8.22
CA ARG A 7 -27.94 26.58 7.91
C ARG A 7 -26.68 25.90 8.43
N LYS A 8 -26.76 25.18 9.57
CA LYS A 8 -25.63 24.42 10.12
C LYS A 8 -25.31 23.16 9.31
N ASN A 9 -26.32 22.53 8.69
CA ASN A 9 -26.11 21.38 7.80
C ASN A 9 -25.53 21.76 6.44
N ARG A 10 -25.85 22.97 5.92
CA ARG A 10 -25.30 23.47 4.65
C ARG A 10 -23.83 23.86 4.77
N MET A 11 -23.42 24.47 5.88
CA MET A 11 -22.01 24.78 6.14
C MET A 11 -21.15 23.52 6.29
N LYS A 12 -21.61 22.49 7.04
CA LYS A 12 -20.88 21.22 7.19
C LYS A 12 -20.71 20.44 5.88
N LYS A 13 -21.70 20.47 4.98
CA LYS A 13 -21.58 19.86 3.64
C LYS A 13 -20.52 20.58 2.81
N ASN A 14 -20.50 21.91 2.80
CA ASN A 14 -19.51 22.68 2.06
C ASN A 14 -18.08 22.51 2.58
N THR A 15 -17.83 22.42 3.89
CA THR A 15 -16.46 22.22 4.42
C THR A 15 -15.90 20.84 4.07
N THR A 16 -16.75 19.81 4.07
CA THR A 16 -16.36 18.44 3.71
C THR A 16 -16.07 18.33 2.21
N GLU A 17 -16.86 19.02 1.38
CA GLU A 17 -16.67 19.06 -0.07
C GLU A 17 -15.47 19.93 -0.49
N LEU A 18 -15.23 21.05 0.20
CA LEU A 18 -14.05 21.90 0.01
C LEU A 18 -12.76 21.20 0.46
N ARG A 19 -12.78 20.40 1.54
CA ARG A 19 -11.65 19.52 1.91
C ARG A 19 -11.39 18.46 0.84
N ARG A 20 -12.43 17.81 0.30
CA ARG A 20 -12.30 16.86 -0.84
C ARG A 20 -11.78 17.54 -2.11
N ARG A 21 -12.04 18.83 -2.31
CA ARG A 21 -11.64 19.58 -3.51
C ARG A 21 -10.21 20.13 -3.41
N CYS A 22 -9.79 20.64 -2.25
CA CYS A 22 -8.40 21.03 -1.98
C CYS A 22 -7.45 19.83 -1.99
N LEU A 23 -7.86 18.70 -1.40
CA LEU A 23 -7.06 17.47 -1.43
C LEU A 23 -6.82 17.02 -2.88
N ARG A 24 -7.86 16.93 -3.72
CA ARG A 24 -7.73 16.50 -5.13
C ARG A 24 -6.77 17.34 -5.98
N HIS A 25 -6.69 18.65 -5.76
CA HIS A 25 -5.83 19.53 -6.56
C HIS A 25 -4.35 19.46 -6.15
N SER A 26 -4.06 19.15 -4.88
CA SER A 26 -2.69 18.91 -4.40
C SER A 26 -2.17 17.53 -4.85
N TRP A 27 -3.03 16.50 -4.77
CA TRP A 27 -2.68 15.12 -5.16
C TRP A 27 -2.32 14.98 -6.63
N VAL A 28 -3.12 15.57 -7.53
CA VAL A 28 -2.88 15.43 -8.98
C VAL A 28 -1.53 16.07 -9.36
N ARG A 29 -1.17 17.23 -8.80
CA ARG A 29 0.08 17.94 -9.14
C ARG A 29 1.35 17.20 -8.71
N GLU A 30 1.36 16.55 -7.53
CA GLU A 30 2.53 15.76 -7.11
C GLU A 30 2.67 14.46 -7.93
N ILE A 31 1.55 13.85 -8.34
CA ILE A 31 1.53 12.65 -9.20
C ILE A 31 2.15 12.91 -10.59
N TRP A 32 2.00 14.10 -11.18
CA TRP A 32 2.58 14.41 -12.50
C TRP A 32 4.11 14.53 -12.47
N VAL A 33 4.68 15.15 -11.43
CA VAL A 33 6.15 15.26 -11.28
C VAL A 33 6.77 13.90 -10.88
N HIS A 34 6.04 13.10 -10.12
CA HIS A 34 6.45 11.73 -9.76
C HIS A 34 6.05 10.68 -10.80
N GLY A 35 5.30 11.00 -11.85
CA GLY A 35 4.79 10.02 -12.81
C GLY A 35 5.90 9.22 -13.48
N GLY A 36 6.98 9.90 -13.90
CA GLY A 36 8.17 9.22 -14.45
C GLY A 36 8.91 8.36 -13.42
N VAL A 37 8.96 8.79 -12.15
CA VAL A 37 9.63 8.03 -11.06
C VAL A 37 8.79 6.80 -10.67
N VAL A 38 7.47 6.92 -10.66
CA VAL A 38 6.52 5.85 -10.33
C VAL A 38 6.54 4.77 -11.42
N GLU A 39 6.60 5.14 -12.71
CA GLU A 39 6.71 4.16 -13.79
C GLU A 39 8.05 3.42 -13.77
N VAL A 40 9.18 4.13 -13.58
CA VAL A 40 10.50 3.48 -13.45
C VAL A 40 10.55 2.54 -12.22
N ALA A 41 9.97 2.97 -11.10
CA ALA A 41 9.88 2.11 -9.91
C ALA A 41 9.01 0.87 -10.17
N LYS A 42 7.89 1.04 -10.90
CA LYS A 42 7.01 -0.06 -11.29
C LYS A 42 7.72 -1.06 -12.20
N GLU A 43 8.47 -0.61 -13.20
CA GLU A 43 9.27 -1.48 -14.07
C GLU A 43 10.27 -2.31 -13.25
N LYS A 44 10.99 -1.68 -12.31
CA LYS A 44 11.92 -2.37 -11.42
C LYS A 44 11.24 -3.39 -10.51
N ILE A 45 10.06 -3.07 -9.98
CA ILE A 45 9.24 -4.00 -9.18
C ILE A 45 8.86 -5.21 -10.04
N ASN A 46 8.36 -4.98 -11.25
CA ASN A 46 7.97 -6.04 -12.18
C ASN A 46 9.16 -6.93 -12.53
N GLU A 47 10.31 -6.35 -12.84
CA GLU A 47 11.55 -7.08 -13.13
C GLU A 47 12.00 -7.93 -11.94
N ALA A 48 12.03 -7.34 -10.73
CA ALA A 48 12.43 -8.04 -9.52
C ALA A 48 11.52 -9.24 -9.23
N ILE A 49 10.20 -9.06 -9.40
CA ILE A 49 9.23 -10.15 -9.20
C ILE A 49 9.37 -11.20 -10.30
N ALA A 50 9.50 -10.81 -11.56
CA ALA A 50 9.67 -11.74 -12.68
C ALA A 50 10.93 -12.62 -12.49
N ASN A 51 12.05 -12.03 -12.08
CA ASN A 51 13.34 -12.72 -12.04
C ASN A 51 13.64 -13.42 -10.71
N HIS A 52 13.13 -12.91 -9.58
CA HIS A 52 13.57 -13.38 -8.25
C HIS A 52 12.46 -13.93 -7.35
N PHE A 53 11.18 -13.68 -7.65
CA PHE A 53 10.09 -14.19 -6.81
C PHE A 53 9.65 -15.60 -7.24
N ASP A 54 10.11 -16.64 -6.54
CA ASP A 54 9.78 -18.03 -6.89
C ASP A 54 8.44 -18.50 -6.34
N ILE A 55 7.40 -18.35 -7.15
CA ILE A 55 6.04 -18.78 -6.80
C ILE A 55 5.88 -20.30 -6.64
N ASN A 56 6.82 -21.13 -7.15
CA ASN A 56 6.72 -22.59 -6.96
C ASN A 56 6.89 -22.98 -5.48
N THR A 57 7.73 -22.24 -4.76
CA THR A 57 7.95 -22.46 -3.32
C THR A 57 6.72 -22.10 -2.48
N LEU A 58 5.79 -21.33 -3.06
CA LEU A 58 4.60 -20.80 -2.40
C LEU A 58 3.32 -21.50 -2.87
N SER A 59 3.34 -22.10 -4.07
CA SER A 59 2.18 -22.81 -4.64
C SER A 59 1.83 -24.02 -3.77
N GLY A 60 0.57 -24.11 -3.33
CA GLY A 60 0.08 -25.14 -2.40
C GLY A 60 0.15 -24.77 -0.92
N SER A 61 0.73 -23.61 -0.56
CA SER A 61 0.65 -23.07 0.80
C SER A 61 -0.70 -22.39 1.04
N LEU A 62 -1.33 -22.65 2.19
CA LEU A 62 -2.51 -21.91 2.66
C LEU A 62 -2.15 -20.56 3.31
N ASN A 63 -0.86 -20.30 3.52
CA ASN A 63 -0.39 -19.08 4.17
C ASN A 63 -0.41 -17.90 3.20
N PRO A 64 -0.75 -16.68 3.68
CA PRO A 64 -0.71 -15.50 2.84
C PRO A 64 0.72 -15.16 2.41
N ILE A 65 0.86 -14.58 1.23
CA ILE A 65 2.07 -13.92 0.79
C ILE A 65 2.23 -12.63 1.60
N CYS A 66 3.11 -12.68 2.59
CA CYS A 66 3.55 -11.54 3.38
C CYS A 66 4.49 -10.62 2.59
N VAL A 67 4.10 -9.36 2.45
CA VAL A 67 4.86 -8.26 1.85
C VAL A 67 5.07 -7.17 2.90
N ALA A 68 6.19 -6.46 2.87
CA ALA A 68 6.44 -5.34 3.76
C ALA A 68 6.95 -4.10 3.03
N ASP A 69 6.38 -2.94 3.33
CA ASP A 69 6.88 -1.63 2.94
C ASP A 69 7.60 -0.96 4.12
N LEU A 70 8.93 -0.85 4.02
CA LEU A 70 9.81 -0.28 5.06
C LEU A 70 10.01 1.22 4.82
N GLY A 71 9.50 2.04 5.74
CA GLY A 71 9.45 3.49 5.62
C GLY A 71 8.25 3.98 4.83
N CYS A 72 7.06 3.45 5.14
CA CYS A 72 5.83 3.71 4.39
C CYS A 72 5.31 5.16 4.51
N SER A 73 5.71 5.88 5.56
CA SER A 73 5.20 7.18 5.94
C SER A 73 3.66 7.16 6.06
N THR A 74 3.00 8.26 5.68
CA THR A 74 1.54 8.38 5.54
C THR A 74 1.13 8.75 4.11
N ARG A 75 2.09 8.69 3.17
CA ARG A 75 1.92 9.19 1.80
C ARG A 75 1.25 8.13 0.91
N PRO A 76 0.42 8.51 -0.07
CA PRO A 76 -0.22 7.54 -0.97
C PRO A 76 0.74 6.71 -1.81
N ASN A 77 2.00 7.15 -1.95
CA ASN A 77 3.03 6.43 -2.68
C ASN A 77 3.21 4.99 -2.17
N THR A 78 3.03 4.75 -0.86
CA THR A 78 3.03 3.40 -0.29
C THR A 78 1.94 2.53 -0.92
N PHE A 79 0.71 3.05 -1.08
CA PHE A 79 -0.40 2.30 -1.65
C PHE A 79 -0.21 1.99 -3.14
N PHE A 80 0.41 2.91 -3.90
CA PHE A 80 0.78 2.64 -5.30
C PHE A 80 1.85 1.56 -5.40
N SER A 81 2.86 1.61 -4.55
CA SER A 81 3.95 0.63 -4.52
C SER A 81 3.41 -0.76 -4.17
N VAL A 82 2.62 -0.88 -3.10
CA VAL A 82 1.97 -2.13 -2.69
C VAL A 82 1.06 -2.67 -3.79
N LYS A 83 0.26 -1.81 -4.43
CA LYS A 83 -0.59 -2.20 -5.55
C LYS A 83 0.22 -2.79 -6.71
N ASN A 84 1.30 -2.12 -7.12
CA ASN A 84 2.16 -2.59 -8.20
C ASN A 84 2.81 -3.95 -7.86
N ILE A 85 3.25 -4.15 -6.61
CA ILE A 85 3.83 -5.42 -6.14
C ILE A 85 2.81 -6.55 -6.25
N ILE A 86 1.59 -6.34 -5.72
CA ILE A 86 0.52 -7.35 -5.74
C ILE A 86 0.14 -7.71 -7.18
N GLU A 87 -0.10 -6.70 -8.03
CA GLU A 87 -0.45 -6.93 -9.44
C GLU A 87 0.64 -7.72 -10.17
N ALA A 88 1.92 -7.41 -9.92
CA ALA A 88 3.04 -8.13 -10.52
C ALA A 88 3.13 -9.59 -10.07
N ILE A 89 2.87 -9.88 -8.79
CA ILE A 89 2.83 -11.26 -8.28
C ILE A 89 1.63 -12.00 -8.88
N GLU A 90 0.44 -11.39 -8.89
CA GLU A 90 -0.77 -11.97 -9.49
C GLU A 90 -0.56 -12.31 -10.97
N LEU A 91 0.01 -11.39 -11.75
CA LEU A 91 0.34 -11.64 -13.16
C LEU A 91 1.31 -12.81 -13.32
N LYS A 92 2.29 -12.95 -12.42
CA LYS A 92 3.21 -14.09 -12.44
C LYS A 92 2.48 -15.41 -12.19
N TYR A 93 1.53 -15.45 -11.26
CA TYR A 93 0.67 -16.63 -11.04
C TYR A 93 -0.18 -16.96 -12.27
N ILE A 94 -0.87 -15.96 -12.85
CA ILE A 94 -1.71 -16.15 -14.05
C ILE A 94 -0.88 -16.68 -15.22
N SER A 95 0.33 -16.17 -15.42
CA SER A 95 1.19 -16.56 -16.54
C SER A 95 1.61 -18.04 -16.53
N LYS A 96 1.52 -18.73 -15.38
CA LYS A 96 1.82 -20.17 -15.27
C LYS A 96 0.67 -21.09 -15.69
N GLY A 97 -0.53 -20.57 -15.94
CA GLY A 97 -1.64 -21.36 -16.49
C GLY A 97 -2.27 -22.37 -15.53
N GLU A 98 -2.00 -22.28 -14.22
CA GLU A 98 -2.69 -23.09 -13.23
C GLU A 98 -3.98 -22.37 -12.78
N ASN A 99 -5.07 -23.11 -12.58
CA ASN A 99 -6.26 -22.67 -11.82
C ASN A 99 -5.90 -22.52 -10.33
N THR A 100 -4.78 -21.87 -10.02
CA THR A 100 -4.37 -21.57 -8.65
C THR A 100 -5.32 -20.54 -8.10
N GLU A 101 -5.94 -20.88 -6.96
CA GLU A 101 -6.64 -19.92 -6.12
C GLU A 101 -5.76 -18.67 -5.96
N THR A 102 -6.34 -17.49 -6.18
CA THR A 102 -5.60 -16.23 -6.06
C THR A 102 -4.92 -16.17 -4.70
N PRO A 103 -3.58 -15.93 -4.64
CA PRO A 103 -2.89 -15.92 -3.37
C PRO A 103 -3.46 -14.82 -2.47
N LYS A 104 -3.61 -15.13 -1.18
CA LYS A 104 -3.97 -14.13 -0.18
C LYS A 104 -2.75 -13.30 0.15
N PHE A 105 -2.90 -11.99 0.25
CA PHE A 105 -1.79 -11.08 0.57
C PHE A 105 -1.93 -10.50 1.98
N MET A 106 -0.79 -10.35 2.66
CA MET A 106 -0.67 -9.65 3.94
C MET A 106 0.40 -8.57 3.80
N GLU A 107 -0.01 -7.31 3.80
CA GLU A 107 0.89 -6.15 3.73
C GLU A 107 1.23 -5.64 5.12
N PHE A 108 2.52 -5.45 5.39
CA PHE A 108 3.05 -4.86 6.60
C PHE A 108 3.63 -3.47 6.31
N PHE A 109 2.92 -2.45 6.76
CA PHE A 109 3.39 -1.07 6.69
C PHE A 109 4.30 -0.78 7.88
N ASN A 110 5.59 -0.59 7.64
CA ASN A 110 6.54 -0.24 8.67
C ASN A 110 6.99 1.23 8.56
N ASP A 111 7.07 1.89 9.72
CA ASP A 111 7.72 3.20 9.87
C ASP A 111 8.10 3.41 11.35
N GLN A 112 8.76 4.51 11.65
CA GLN A 112 9.11 4.94 13.01
C GLN A 112 7.88 5.06 13.91
N PHE A 113 8.08 4.93 15.22
CA PHE A 113 7.01 5.09 16.23
C PHE A 113 6.30 6.44 16.15
N SER A 114 6.99 7.48 15.67
CA SER A 114 6.45 8.82 15.49
C SER A 114 5.57 8.99 14.25
N ASN A 115 5.48 7.97 13.38
CA ASN A 115 4.63 8.02 12.20
C ASN A 115 3.15 8.00 12.58
N ASP A 116 2.33 8.71 11.79
CA ASP A 116 0.88 8.78 12.01
C ASP A 116 0.17 7.61 11.31
N PHE A 117 0.25 6.42 11.92
CA PHE A 117 -0.44 5.22 11.44
C PHE A 117 -1.97 5.38 11.41
N ASN A 118 -2.56 6.28 12.21
CA ASN A 118 -4.00 6.51 12.15
C ASN A 118 -4.39 7.11 10.79
N THR A 119 -3.63 8.12 10.33
CA THR A 119 -3.83 8.70 9.00
C THR A 119 -3.60 7.67 7.89
N LEU A 120 -2.58 6.81 8.04
CA LEU A 120 -2.33 5.70 7.10
C LEU A 120 -3.55 4.78 6.99
N PHE A 121 -4.06 4.27 8.13
CA PHE A 121 -5.17 3.33 8.15
C PHE A 121 -6.50 3.93 7.70
N ILE A 122 -6.76 5.20 7.99
CA ILE A 122 -7.94 5.91 7.46
C ILE A 122 -7.86 6.05 5.94
N SER A 123 -6.64 6.20 5.40
CA SER A 123 -6.39 6.39 3.97
C SER A 123 -6.30 5.08 3.17
N LEU A 124 -6.36 3.91 3.83
CA LEU A 124 -6.26 2.63 3.14
C LEU A 124 -7.35 2.47 2.06
N PRO A 125 -7.01 1.95 0.87
CA PRO A 125 -8.00 1.69 -0.17
C PRO A 125 -9.07 0.69 0.31
N LEU A 126 -10.34 1.00 0.07
CA LEU A 126 -11.47 0.14 0.45
C LEU A 126 -11.50 -1.17 -0.36
N ASN A 127 -11.13 -1.11 -1.64
CA ASN A 127 -11.17 -2.25 -2.57
C ASN A 127 -9.82 -2.99 -2.68
N ARG A 128 -9.00 -2.93 -1.63
CA ARG A 128 -7.69 -3.59 -1.60
C ARG A 128 -7.84 -5.11 -1.57
N GLN A 129 -6.92 -5.81 -2.24
CA GLN A 129 -6.86 -7.29 -2.29
C GLN A 129 -5.88 -7.88 -1.26
N TYR A 130 -5.65 -7.16 -0.16
CA TYR A 130 -4.70 -7.56 0.88
C TYR A 130 -5.20 -7.21 2.28
N PHE A 131 -4.81 -8.04 3.25
CA PHE A 131 -4.85 -7.68 4.67
C PHE A 131 -3.73 -6.68 4.96
N ALA A 132 -3.96 -5.76 5.89
CA ALA A 132 -3.02 -4.69 6.22
C ALA A 132 -2.72 -4.69 7.72
N ALA A 133 -1.45 -4.56 8.09
CA ALA A 133 -0.99 -4.37 9.45
C ALA A 133 0.07 -3.28 9.52
N GLY A 134 0.11 -2.54 10.63
CA GLY A 134 1.18 -1.58 10.90
C GLY A 134 2.22 -2.19 11.81
N VAL A 135 3.49 -1.91 11.54
CA VAL A 135 4.64 -2.40 12.30
C VAL A 135 5.46 -1.18 12.73
N PRO A 136 5.16 -0.56 13.89
CA PRO A 136 5.92 0.61 14.34
C PRO A 136 7.31 0.19 14.85
N GLY A 137 8.35 0.88 14.39
CA GLY A 137 9.72 0.66 14.82
C GLY A 137 10.75 0.93 13.71
N SER A 138 12.00 1.13 14.12
CA SER A 138 13.11 1.30 13.17
C SER A 138 13.43 0.00 12.45
N PHE A 139 13.43 0.01 11.12
CA PHE A 139 13.86 -1.12 10.30
C PHE A 139 15.37 -1.37 10.31
N TYR A 140 16.16 -0.53 11.00
CA TYR A 140 17.55 -0.86 11.33
C TYR A 140 17.65 -1.90 12.47
N GLY A 141 16.53 -2.21 13.14
CA GLY A 141 16.40 -3.29 14.12
C GLY A 141 15.62 -4.49 13.59
N ARG A 142 15.34 -5.47 14.48
CA ARG A 142 14.47 -6.60 14.16
C ARG A 142 13.00 -6.20 14.25
N LEU A 143 12.26 -6.37 13.16
CA LEU A 143 10.82 -6.09 13.09
C LEU A 143 9.98 -7.36 12.93
N PHE A 144 10.51 -8.36 12.22
CA PHE A 144 9.78 -9.56 11.82
C PHE A 144 10.49 -10.83 12.29
N PRO A 145 9.75 -11.92 12.56
CA PRO A 145 10.33 -13.24 12.75
C PRO A 145 11.19 -13.69 11.55
N LYS A 146 12.07 -14.65 11.77
CA LYS A 146 12.87 -15.25 10.69
C LYS A 146 11.94 -15.93 9.67
N ALA A 147 12.20 -15.70 8.39
CA ALA A 147 11.49 -16.33 7.26
C ALA A 147 9.96 -16.09 7.24
N SER A 148 9.50 -14.92 7.69
CA SER A 148 8.07 -14.57 7.69
C SER A 148 7.64 -13.64 6.54
N LEU A 149 8.59 -13.10 5.77
CA LEU A 149 8.34 -12.18 4.65
C LEU A 149 8.78 -12.81 3.34
N HIS A 150 8.03 -12.56 2.27
CA HIS A 150 8.32 -13.06 0.93
C HIS A 150 8.83 -11.95 0.01
N PHE A 151 8.39 -10.71 0.23
CA PHE A 151 8.85 -9.55 -0.53
C PHE A 151 8.99 -8.33 0.39
N ILE A 152 10.03 -7.53 0.18
CA ILE A 152 10.29 -6.31 0.94
C ILE A 152 10.53 -5.17 -0.03
N HIS A 153 9.82 -4.08 0.18
CA HIS A 153 9.97 -2.83 -0.55
C HIS A 153 10.43 -1.74 0.42
N SER A 154 11.27 -0.82 -0.08
CA SER A 154 11.61 0.41 0.63
C SER A 154 11.95 1.47 -0.40
N SER A 155 11.37 2.66 -0.24
CA SER A 155 11.55 3.78 -1.16
C SER A 155 11.80 5.05 -0.37
N TYR A 156 12.94 5.71 -0.65
CA TYR A 156 13.39 6.94 0.01
C TYR A 156 13.53 6.88 1.55
N ALA A 157 13.64 5.69 2.14
CA ALA A 157 13.76 5.54 3.60
C ALA A 157 15.19 5.24 4.08
N LEU A 158 16.07 4.76 3.19
CA LEU A 158 17.45 4.31 3.51
C LEU A 158 18.50 5.42 3.45
N GLN A 159 18.11 6.70 3.54
CA GLN A 159 19.02 7.85 3.42
C GLN A 159 19.87 8.06 4.67
#